data_AF-A0A3B9G7M2-F1
#
_entry.id   AF-A0A3B9G7M2-F1
#
_cell.length_a   1.000
_cell.length_b   1.000
_cell.length_c   1.000
_cell.angle_alpha   90.00
_cell.angle_beta   90.00
_cell.angle_gamma   90.00
#
_symmetry.space_group_name_H-M   'P 1'
#
loop_
_entity.id
_entity.type
_entity.pdbx_description
1 polymer ?
#
loop_
_entity_poly.entity_id
_entity_poly.type
_entity_poly.pdbx_seq_one_letter_code
_entity_poly.pdbx_strand_id
1 'polypeptide(L)'
;MRKAKYPRSIILAVALYLVAAISAAVTQQNWEFLKVYIPFFIIFAGVVALMHARVDFSNFLLWCFAFWGAIHFAGGLVSLPDGWDFDGENQVLYSWWVAGKWLKYDHCVHSFGFGACTWLTWEALRASVQQRLGRKLFPSLGMIALCVFAGMGLGALNEIIEFIAVLIIPETNVGGYVNTGWDLMANLAGCLFAGILILFRG
;
A
#
# COMPACT_ATOMS: atom_id res chain seq x y z
N MET A 1 9.71 -8.31 -27.11
CA MET A 1 9.05 -8.32 -25.77
C MET A 1 7.58 -7.97 -25.98
N ARG A 2 6.65 -8.75 -25.42
CA ARG A 2 5.22 -8.42 -25.46
C ARG A 2 5.02 -7.11 -24.69
N LYS A 3 4.32 -6.13 -25.27
CA LYS A 3 3.95 -4.91 -24.54
C LYS A 3 2.95 -5.28 -23.44
N ALA A 4 3.24 -4.87 -22.21
CA ALA A 4 2.31 -5.02 -21.09
C ALA A 4 0.99 -4.32 -21.41
N LYS A 5 -0.12 -4.94 -21.03
CA LYS A 5 -1.46 -4.39 -21.26
C LYS A 5 -1.96 -3.77 -19.96
N TYR A 6 -2.23 -2.47 -19.98
CA TYR A 6 -2.86 -1.78 -18.87
C TYR A 6 -4.36 -2.11 -18.84
N PRO A 7 -4.87 -2.77 -17.79
CA PRO A 7 -6.28 -3.16 -17.73
C PRO A 7 -7.17 -1.93 -17.59
N ARG A 8 -8.03 -1.70 -18.60
CA ARG A 8 -8.95 -0.54 -18.60
C ARG A 8 -9.86 -0.51 -17.38
N SER A 9 -10.30 -1.69 -16.90
CA SER A 9 -11.14 -1.80 -15.71
C SER A 9 -10.45 -1.29 -14.45
N ILE A 10 -9.14 -1.55 -14.29
CA ILE A 10 -8.35 -1.05 -13.17
C ILE A 10 -8.17 0.46 -13.28
N ILE A 11 -7.83 0.96 -14.47
CA ILE A 11 -7.71 2.42 -14.70
C ILE A 11 -9.02 3.13 -14.37
N LEU A 12 -10.15 2.58 -14.81
CA LEU A 12 -11.48 3.15 -14.53
C LEU A 12 -11.81 3.12 -13.03
N ALA A 13 -11.51 2.01 -12.33
CA ALA A 13 -11.72 1.92 -10.89
C ALA A 13 -10.87 2.95 -10.13
N VAL A 14 -9.59 3.09 -10.51
CA VAL A 14 -8.67 4.08 -9.94
C VAL A 14 -9.15 5.50 -10.19
N ALA A 15 -9.53 5.81 -11.42
CA ALA A 15 -10.06 7.13 -11.77
C ALA A 15 -11.35 7.45 -10.99
N LEU A 16 -12.26 6.48 -10.86
CA LEU A 16 -13.52 6.65 -10.13
C LEU A 16 -13.27 7.02 -8.66
N TYR A 17 -12.46 6.23 -7.94
CA TYR A 17 -12.22 6.54 -6.53
C TYR A 17 -11.33 7.78 -6.35
N LEU A 18 -10.45 8.10 -7.31
CA LEU A 18 -9.70 9.37 -7.25
C LEU A 18 -10.62 10.57 -7.34
N VAL A 19 -11.59 10.54 -8.26
CA VAL A 19 -12.58 11.62 -8.37
C VAL A 19 -13.37 11.73 -7.07
N ALA A 20 -13.84 10.62 -6.51
CA ALA A 20 -14.54 10.60 -5.24
C ALA A 20 -13.68 11.17 -4.09
N ALA A 21 -12.41 10.76 -3.99
CA ALA A 21 -11.48 11.21 -2.96
C ALA A 21 -11.16 12.70 -3.09
N ILE A 22 -10.91 13.20 -4.30
CA ILE A 22 -10.70 14.63 -4.58
C ILE A 22 -11.95 15.43 -4.19
N SER A 23 -13.13 15.00 -4.62
CA SER A 23 -14.40 15.68 -4.29
C SER A 23 -14.65 15.73 -2.79
N ALA A 24 -14.40 14.63 -2.07
CA ALA A 24 -14.50 14.58 -0.62
C ALA A 24 -13.49 15.52 0.06
N ALA A 25 -12.22 15.46 -0.33
CA ALA A 25 -11.15 16.29 0.25
C ALA A 25 -11.40 17.80 0.02
N VAL A 26 -11.90 18.19 -1.16
CA VAL A 26 -12.30 19.58 -1.43
C VAL A 26 -13.46 20.01 -0.54
N THR A 27 -14.48 19.15 -0.39
CA THR A 27 -15.67 19.43 0.41
C THR A 27 -15.33 19.56 1.90
N GLN A 28 -14.42 18.72 2.39
CA GLN A 28 -13.91 18.72 3.76
C GLN A 28 -12.83 19.80 4.01
N GLN A 29 -12.44 20.54 2.97
CA GLN A 29 -11.31 21.49 3.01
C GLN A 29 -9.99 20.84 3.51
N ASN A 30 -9.79 19.55 3.23
CA ASN A 30 -8.61 18.81 3.61
C ASN A 30 -7.45 19.10 2.62
N TRP A 31 -6.79 20.24 2.84
CA TRP A 31 -5.71 20.72 1.97
C TRP A 31 -4.44 19.86 2.04
N GLU A 32 -4.18 19.23 3.18
CA GLU A 32 -3.10 18.25 3.35
C GLU A 32 -3.29 17.10 2.36
N PHE A 33 -4.49 16.51 2.35
CA PHE A 33 -4.81 15.40 1.47
C PHE A 33 -4.64 15.76 -0.01
N LEU A 34 -5.12 16.94 -0.42
CA LEU A 34 -5.01 17.40 -1.79
C LEU A 34 -3.57 17.70 -2.22
N LYS A 35 -2.75 18.29 -1.34
CA LYS A 35 -1.42 18.80 -1.70
C LYS A 35 -0.29 17.80 -1.45
N VAL A 36 -0.48 16.85 -0.54
CA VAL A 36 0.57 15.90 -0.14
C VAL A 36 0.20 14.49 -0.55
N TYR A 37 -0.93 13.95 -0.05
CA TYR A 37 -1.28 12.55 -0.27
C TYR A 37 -1.65 12.21 -1.72
N ILE A 38 -2.42 13.06 -2.41
CA ILE A 38 -2.77 12.80 -3.81
C ILE A 38 -1.55 12.82 -4.75
N PRO A 39 -0.68 13.84 -4.74
CA PRO A 39 0.53 13.83 -5.55
C PRO A 39 1.43 12.63 -5.26
N PHE A 40 1.58 12.26 -3.98
CA PHE A 40 2.34 11.09 -3.59
C PHE A 40 1.76 9.81 -4.20
N PHE A 41 0.45 9.63 -4.13
CA PHE A 41 -0.23 8.48 -4.74
C PHE A 41 -0.04 8.44 -6.25
N ILE A 42 -0.12 9.58 -6.94
CA ILE A 42 0.11 9.68 -8.39
C ILE A 42 1.54 9.27 -8.75
N ILE A 43 2.54 9.70 -7.96
CA ILE A 43 3.94 9.30 -8.15
C ILE A 43 4.08 7.79 -7.99
N PHE A 44 3.54 7.21 -6.91
CA PHE A 44 3.60 5.78 -6.65
C PHE A 44 2.92 4.95 -7.76
N ALA A 45 1.71 5.35 -8.18
CA ALA A 45 1.00 4.73 -9.29
C ALA A 45 1.80 4.83 -10.61
N GLY A 46 2.47 5.96 -10.84
CA GLY A 46 3.38 6.16 -11.97
C GLY A 46 4.58 5.20 -11.94
N VAL A 47 5.22 5.03 -10.79
CA VAL A 47 6.32 4.07 -10.60
C VAL A 47 5.84 2.64 -10.88
N VAL A 48 4.71 2.23 -10.32
CA VAL A 48 4.12 0.89 -10.56
C VAL A 48 3.80 0.71 -12.05
N ALA A 49 3.25 1.72 -12.72
CA ALA A 49 2.96 1.66 -14.15
C ALA A 49 4.25 1.52 -15.00
N LEU A 50 5.32 2.26 -14.67
CA LEU A 50 6.62 2.14 -15.33
C LEU A 50 7.24 0.75 -15.13
N MET A 51 7.15 0.21 -13.91
CA MET A 51 7.59 -1.15 -13.61
C MET A 51 6.75 -2.18 -14.38
N HIS A 52 5.43 -2.02 -14.43
CA HIS A 52 4.51 -2.89 -15.16
C HIS A 52 4.87 -2.96 -16.64
N ALA A 53 5.25 -1.84 -17.26
CA ALA A 53 5.68 -1.80 -18.66
C ALA A 53 6.85 -2.76 -19.00
N ARG A 54 7.66 -3.12 -18.00
CA ARG A 54 8.83 -3.99 -18.13
C ARG A 54 8.61 -5.38 -17.55
N VAL A 55 7.90 -5.46 -16.42
CA VAL A 55 7.69 -6.71 -15.67
C VAL A 55 6.48 -7.49 -16.17
N ASP A 56 5.45 -6.80 -16.69
CA ASP A 56 4.14 -7.37 -17.05
C ASP A 56 3.46 -8.03 -15.83
N PHE A 57 3.32 -7.27 -14.74
CA PHE A 57 2.64 -7.71 -13.50
C PHE A 57 1.28 -8.34 -13.76
N SER A 58 0.91 -9.30 -12.91
CA SER A 58 -0.38 -9.96 -12.97
C SER A 58 -1.54 -8.99 -12.72
N ASN A 59 -2.66 -9.23 -13.39
CA ASN A 59 -3.89 -8.45 -13.15
C ASN A 59 -4.33 -8.52 -11.69
N PHE A 60 -4.09 -9.65 -11.00
CA PHE A 60 -4.39 -9.81 -9.59
C PHE A 60 -3.61 -8.79 -8.75
N LEU A 61 -2.30 -8.69 -8.95
CA LEU A 61 -1.46 -7.74 -8.22
C LEU A 61 -1.86 -6.28 -8.50
N LEU A 62 -2.18 -5.95 -9.76
CA LEU A 62 -2.64 -4.60 -10.10
C LEU A 62 -3.97 -4.26 -9.40
N TRP A 63 -4.89 -5.22 -9.27
CA TRP A 63 -6.11 -5.04 -8.48
C TRP A 63 -5.82 -4.91 -6.98
N CYS A 64 -4.83 -5.63 -6.45
CA CYS A 64 -4.38 -5.42 -5.06
C CYS A 64 -3.91 -3.97 -4.85
N PHE A 65 -3.09 -3.42 -5.73
CA PHE A 65 -2.67 -2.01 -5.61
C PHE A 65 -3.82 -1.01 -5.76
N ALA A 66 -4.75 -1.25 -6.70
CA ALA A 66 -5.92 -0.40 -6.84
C ALA A 66 -6.83 -0.44 -5.61
N PHE A 67 -7.06 -1.64 -5.05
CA PHE A 67 -7.83 -1.80 -3.82
C PHE A 67 -7.12 -1.17 -2.63
N TRP A 68 -5.80 -1.37 -2.52
CA TRP A 68 -4.99 -0.75 -1.46
C TRP A 68 -5.09 0.78 -1.51
N GLY A 69 -4.97 1.37 -2.69
CA GLY A 69 -5.15 2.81 -2.87
C GLY A 69 -6.55 3.30 -2.46
N ALA A 70 -7.60 2.55 -2.81
CA ALA A 70 -8.97 2.90 -2.44
C ALA A 70 -9.17 2.88 -0.91
N ILE A 71 -8.72 1.83 -0.22
CA ILE A 71 -8.87 1.72 1.24
C ILE A 71 -7.96 2.72 1.98
N HIS A 72 -6.82 3.08 1.40
CA HIS A 72 -5.90 4.08 1.94
C HIS A 72 -6.53 5.50 1.87
N PHE A 73 -7.14 5.86 0.74
CA PHE A 73 -7.88 7.12 0.62
C PHE A 73 -9.13 7.15 1.49
N ALA A 74 -9.85 6.04 1.61
CA ALA A 74 -10.97 5.95 2.54
C ALA A 74 -10.50 6.18 3.99
N GLY A 75 -9.32 5.64 4.36
CA GLY A 75 -8.67 5.82 5.66
C GLY A 75 -8.62 7.28 6.12
N GLY A 76 -8.19 8.18 5.24
CA GLY A 76 -8.01 9.60 5.57
C GLY A 76 -9.22 10.51 5.31
N LEU A 77 -10.28 10.02 4.66
CA LEU A 77 -11.41 10.86 4.21
C LEU A 77 -12.77 10.44 4.76
N VAL A 78 -12.92 9.18 5.17
CA VAL A 78 -14.20 8.69 5.70
C VAL A 78 -14.20 8.89 7.20
N SER A 79 -15.11 9.75 7.68
CA SER A 79 -15.35 9.94 9.10
C SER A 79 -16.02 8.71 9.72
N LEU A 80 -15.63 8.39 10.96
CA LEU A 80 -16.28 7.31 11.70
C LEU A 80 -17.63 7.78 12.27
N PRO A 81 -18.63 6.88 12.37
CA PRO A 81 -19.85 7.19 13.10
C PRO A 81 -19.58 7.52 14.57
N ASP A 82 -20.44 8.34 15.17
CA ASP A 82 -20.34 8.69 16.60
C ASP A 82 -20.41 7.46 17.49
N GLY A 83 -19.60 7.47 18.57
CA GLY A 83 -19.54 6.40 19.57
C GLY A 83 -18.64 5.21 19.18
N TRP A 84 -18.00 5.23 18.02
CA TRP A 84 -16.97 4.24 17.67
C TRP A 84 -15.66 4.55 18.41
N ASP A 85 -14.91 3.50 18.77
CA ASP A 85 -13.61 3.66 19.44
C ASP A 85 -12.53 4.03 18.40
N PHE A 86 -11.79 5.10 18.67
CA PHE A 86 -10.74 5.58 17.78
C PHE A 86 -9.54 6.16 18.55
N ASP A 87 -8.42 6.25 17.86
CA ASP A 87 -7.13 6.75 18.35
C ASP A 87 -6.90 8.22 18.00
N GLY A 88 -6.36 9.01 18.94
CA GLY A 88 -6.04 10.42 18.70
C GLY A 88 -7.27 11.34 18.57
N GLU A 89 -7.11 12.43 17.82
CA GLU A 89 -8.10 13.52 17.77
C GLU A 89 -9.01 13.47 16.52
N ASN A 90 -8.55 12.86 15.43
CA ASN A 90 -9.29 12.82 14.18
C ASN A 90 -10.11 11.54 14.06
N GLN A 91 -11.44 11.69 14.02
CA GLN A 91 -12.39 10.58 13.93
C GLN A 91 -12.57 10.13 12.47
N VAL A 92 -11.54 9.51 11.88
CA VAL A 92 -11.50 9.00 10.50
C VAL A 92 -11.19 7.50 10.49
N LEU A 93 -11.39 6.82 9.36
CA LEU A 93 -11.17 5.37 9.28
C LEU A 93 -9.78 4.95 9.79
N TYR A 94 -8.72 5.72 9.55
CA TYR A 94 -7.39 5.38 10.05
C TYR A 94 -7.27 5.27 11.56
N SER A 95 -7.97 6.13 12.30
CA SER A 95 -7.94 6.09 13.76
C SER A 95 -8.81 4.97 14.34
N TRP A 96 -9.60 4.27 13.53
CA TRP A 96 -10.55 3.28 14.02
C TRP A 96 -9.87 2.06 14.68
N TRP A 97 -10.23 1.80 15.93
CA TRP A 97 -9.95 0.53 16.62
C TRP A 97 -10.93 -0.55 16.17
N VAL A 98 -10.51 -1.35 15.18
CA VAL A 98 -11.32 -2.43 14.61
C VAL A 98 -11.56 -3.55 15.62
N ALA A 99 -10.54 -3.87 16.43
CA ALA A 99 -10.64 -4.90 17.45
C ALA A 99 -9.76 -4.58 18.66
N GLY A 100 -10.39 -4.11 19.73
CA GLY A 100 -9.69 -3.64 20.93
C GLY A 100 -8.67 -2.54 20.62
N LYS A 101 -7.92 -2.12 21.64
CA LYS A 101 -6.92 -1.03 21.52
C LYS A 101 -5.55 -1.52 21.02
N TRP A 102 -5.55 -2.45 20.07
CA TRP A 102 -4.33 -3.05 19.52
C TRP A 102 -4.41 -3.30 18.01
N LEU A 103 -5.60 -3.36 17.41
CA LEU A 103 -5.78 -3.49 15.97
C LEU A 103 -6.52 -2.28 15.39
N LYS A 104 -5.79 -1.40 14.70
CA LYS A 104 -6.37 -0.31 13.92
C LYS A 104 -6.70 -0.74 12.50
N TYR A 105 -7.62 -0.02 11.87
CA TYR A 105 -7.84 -0.09 10.43
C TYR A 105 -6.54 0.14 9.67
N ASP A 106 -5.71 1.07 10.14
CA ASP A 106 -4.40 1.37 9.57
C ASP A 106 -3.49 0.13 9.48
N HIS A 107 -3.41 -0.64 10.57
CA HIS A 107 -2.63 -1.88 10.61
C HIS A 107 -3.12 -2.89 9.56
N CYS A 108 -4.42 -2.94 9.26
CA CYS A 108 -4.97 -3.79 8.21
C CYS A 108 -4.58 -3.29 6.81
N VAL A 109 -4.62 -1.97 6.59
CA VAL A 109 -4.19 -1.33 5.34
C VAL A 109 -2.70 -1.59 5.09
N HIS A 110 -1.85 -1.43 6.11
CA HIS A 110 -0.43 -1.71 6.08
C HIS A 110 -0.15 -3.19 5.78
N SER A 111 -0.76 -4.09 6.55
CA SER A 111 -0.59 -5.54 6.33
C SER A 111 -0.96 -5.95 4.90
N PHE A 112 -2.09 -5.48 4.38
CA PHE A 112 -2.51 -5.78 3.01
C PHE A 112 -1.54 -5.18 1.97
N GLY A 113 -1.20 -3.90 2.14
CA GLY A 113 -0.34 -3.15 1.24
C GLY A 113 1.05 -3.72 1.09
N PHE A 114 1.73 -3.97 2.21
CA PHE A 114 3.11 -4.48 2.17
C PHE A 114 3.18 -5.98 1.87
N GLY A 115 2.09 -6.72 2.11
CA GLY A 115 1.89 -8.02 1.49
C GLY A 115 1.86 -7.95 -0.04
N ALA A 116 1.12 -6.99 -0.62
CA ALA A 116 1.12 -6.75 -2.06
C ALA A 116 2.50 -6.27 -2.58
N CYS A 117 3.21 -5.43 -1.83
CA CYS A 117 4.60 -5.05 -2.14
C CYS A 117 5.56 -6.26 -2.14
N THR A 118 5.39 -7.19 -1.19
CA THR A 118 6.15 -8.45 -1.20
C THR A 118 5.86 -9.25 -2.48
N TRP A 119 4.60 -9.34 -2.88
CA TRP A 119 4.20 -10.01 -4.13
C TRP A 119 4.74 -9.31 -5.39
N LEU A 120 4.75 -7.97 -5.40
CA LEU A 120 5.37 -7.15 -6.44
C LEU A 120 6.86 -7.49 -6.60
N THR A 121 7.60 -7.59 -5.49
CA THR A 121 9.03 -7.91 -5.54
C THR A 121 9.26 -9.32 -6.08
N TRP A 122 8.39 -10.28 -5.76
CA TRP A 122 8.44 -11.63 -6.31
C TRP A 122 8.19 -11.68 -7.81
N GLU A 123 7.14 -11.01 -8.29
CA GLU A 123 6.85 -10.96 -9.73
C GLU A 123 7.96 -10.25 -10.50
N ALA A 124 8.52 -9.16 -9.96
CA ALA A 124 9.67 -8.47 -10.55
C ALA A 124 10.92 -9.35 -10.60
N LEU A 125 11.23 -10.06 -9.52
CA LEU A 125 12.37 -10.98 -9.45
C LEU A 125 12.22 -12.11 -10.49
N ARG A 126 11.05 -12.76 -10.51
CA ARG A 126 10.75 -13.82 -11.48
C ARG A 126 10.87 -13.33 -12.92
N ALA A 127 10.29 -12.17 -13.24
CA ALA A 127 10.35 -11.61 -14.58
C ALA A 127 11.79 -11.27 -14.98
N SER A 128 12.58 -10.69 -14.08
CA SER A 128 13.99 -10.39 -14.33
C SER A 128 14.80 -11.65 -14.67
N VAL A 129 14.64 -12.72 -13.88
CA VAL A 129 15.30 -14.01 -14.15
C VAL A 129 14.85 -14.60 -15.48
N GLN A 130 13.54 -14.60 -15.76
CA GLN A 130 13.02 -15.12 -17.03
C GLN A 130 13.53 -14.32 -18.24
N GLN A 131 13.57 -12.99 -18.15
CA GLN A 131 13.97 -12.12 -19.25
C GLN A 131 15.48 -12.16 -19.51
N ARG A 132 16.30 -12.24 -18.45
CA ARG A 132 17.77 -12.21 -18.58
C ARG A 132 18.38 -13.58 -18.81
N LEU A 133 17.82 -14.62 -18.18
CA LEU A 133 18.40 -15.96 -18.17
C LEU A 133 17.55 -16.99 -18.92
N GLY A 134 16.33 -16.64 -19.35
CA GLY A 134 15.43 -17.56 -20.04
C GLY A 134 14.86 -18.67 -19.15
N ARG A 135 15.01 -18.56 -17.82
CA ARG A 135 14.63 -19.60 -16.86
C ARG A 135 13.40 -19.22 -16.07
N LYS A 136 12.50 -20.20 -15.90
CA LYS A 136 11.41 -20.10 -14.93
C LYS A 136 11.99 -20.19 -13.53
N LEU A 137 11.69 -19.19 -12.70
CA LEU A 137 12.07 -19.15 -11.30
C LEU A 137 10.94 -19.76 -10.44
N PHE A 138 11.29 -20.74 -9.63
CA PHE A 138 10.41 -21.37 -8.64
C PHE A 138 10.69 -20.80 -7.25
N PRO A 139 9.68 -20.71 -6.36
CA PRO A 139 9.89 -20.17 -5.02
C PRO A 139 10.81 -21.08 -4.21
N SER A 140 11.72 -20.45 -3.46
CA SER A 140 12.56 -21.10 -2.46
C SER A 140 12.58 -20.24 -1.21
N LEU A 141 12.85 -20.84 -0.05
CA LEU A 141 12.87 -20.09 1.22
C LEU A 141 13.79 -18.86 1.15
N GLY A 142 14.97 -18.98 0.55
CA GLY A 142 15.90 -17.85 0.40
C GLY A 142 15.37 -16.72 -0.49
N MET A 143 14.71 -17.06 -1.60
CA MET A 143 14.12 -16.03 -2.48
C MET A 143 12.92 -15.35 -1.84
N ILE A 144 12.12 -16.10 -1.08
CA ILE A 144 10.96 -15.55 -0.40
C ILE A 144 11.37 -14.68 0.78
N ALA A 145 12.40 -15.07 1.54
CA ALA A 145 13.00 -14.20 2.55
C ALA A 145 13.48 -12.89 1.94
N LEU A 146 14.14 -12.93 0.77
CA LEU A 146 14.55 -11.71 0.06
C LEU A 146 13.35 -10.82 -0.33
N CYS A 147 12.27 -11.41 -0.83
CA CYS A 147 11.04 -10.66 -1.15
C CYS A 147 10.37 -10.07 0.09
N VAL A 148 10.34 -10.80 1.22
CA VAL A 148 9.83 -10.30 2.51
C VAL A 148 10.67 -9.12 2.99
N PHE A 149 12.01 -9.20 2.92
CA PHE A 149 12.89 -8.09 3.29
C PHE A 149 12.71 -6.88 2.37
N ALA A 150 12.51 -7.10 1.06
CA ALA A 150 12.20 -6.02 0.13
C ALA A 150 10.83 -5.37 0.43
N GLY A 151 9.81 -6.17 0.76
CA GLY A 151 8.51 -5.68 1.20
C GLY A 151 8.61 -4.84 2.47
N MET A 152 9.37 -5.31 3.47
CA MET A 152 9.68 -4.55 4.68
C MET A 152 10.45 -3.26 4.40
N GLY A 153 11.40 -3.28 3.45
CA GLY A 153 12.12 -2.09 3.02
C GLY A 153 11.20 -1.04 2.37
N LEU A 154 10.23 -1.48 1.58
CA LEU A 154 9.17 -0.60 1.06
C LEU A 154 8.26 -0.08 2.19
N GLY A 155 7.98 -0.90 3.20
CA GLY A 155 7.33 -0.51 4.45
C GLY A 155 8.08 0.61 5.16
N ALA A 156 9.36 0.41 5.45
CA ALA A 156 10.20 1.43 6.08
C ALA A 156 10.30 2.72 5.25
N LEU A 157 10.30 2.62 3.92
CA LEU A 157 10.25 3.81 3.06
C LEU A 157 8.94 4.58 3.24
N ASN A 158 7.81 3.91 3.41
CA ASN A 158 6.55 4.55 3.75
C ASN A 158 6.63 5.28 5.10
N GLU A 159 7.17 4.62 6.13
CA GLU A 159 7.36 5.25 7.45
C GLU A 159 8.26 6.50 7.39
N ILE A 160 9.28 6.50 6.53
CA ILE A 160 10.13 7.69 6.30
C ILE A 160 9.30 8.84 5.71
N ILE A 161 8.36 8.54 4.82
CA ILE A 161 7.50 9.54 4.17
C ILE A 161 6.50 10.10 5.19
N GLU A 162 5.93 9.25 6.03
CA GLU A 162 5.08 9.68 7.14
C GLU A 162 5.85 10.51 8.17
N PHE A 163 7.08 10.13 8.48
CA PHE A 163 7.95 10.94 9.33
C PHE A 163 8.21 12.33 8.72
N ILE A 164 8.44 12.43 7.41
CA ILE A 164 8.55 13.72 6.73
C ILE A 164 7.23 14.50 6.87
N ALA A 165 6.07 13.84 6.73
CA ALA A 165 4.77 14.47 6.91
C ALA A 165 4.62 15.07 8.33
N VAL A 166 5.02 14.35 9.38
CA VAL A 166 5.05 14.84 10.77
C VAL A 166 5.89 16.11 10.92
N LEU A 167 7.00 16.24 10.19
CA LEU A 167 7.87 17.42 10.28
C LEU A 167 7.29 18.66 9.59
N ILE A 168 6.39 18.49 8.61
CA ILE A 168 5.92 19.60 7.76
C ILE A 168 4.43 19.91 7.95
N ILE A 169 3.66 18.99 8.53
CA ILE A 169 2.22 19.13 8.78
C ILE A 169 1.99 19.15 10.30
N PRO A 170 1.49 20.27 10.85
CA PRO A 170 1.03 20.33 12.23
C PRO A 170 -0.12 19.36 12.47
N GLU A 171 -0.11 18.64 13.60
CA GLU A 171 -1.21 17.76 14.03
C GLU A 171 -1.61 16.68 12.99
N THR A 172 -0.64 16.11 12.28
CA THR A 172 -0.91 15.00 11.36
C THR A 172 -1.31 13.72 12.10
N ASN A 173 -2.03 12.84 11.42
CA ASN A 173 -2.58 11.59 11.99
C ASN A 173 -1.67 10.37 11.87
N VAL A 174 -0.48 10.54 11.31
CA VAL A 174 0.46 9.46 11.01
C VAL A 174 1.78 9.67 11.73
N GLY A 175 2.53 8.57 11.91
CA GLY A 175 3.85 8.61 12.51
C GLY A 175 3.87 8.78 14.04
N GLY A 176 5.05 9.09 14.58
CA GLY A 176 5.34 8.97 16.00
C GLY A 176 5.81 7.56 16.37
N TYR A 177 6.61 7.44 17.43
CA TYR A 177 7.36 6.21 17.74
C TYR A 177 6.47 4.97 17.85
N VAL A 178 5.34 5.08 18.56
CA VAL A 178 4.45 3.93 18.79
C VAL A 178 3.68 3.57 17.53
N ASN A 179 3.20 4.55 16.75
CA ASN A 179 2.48 4.28 15.50
C ASN A 179 3.40 3.57 14.50
N THR A 180 4.54 4.20 14.19
CA THR A 180 5.54 3.63 13.28
C THR A 180 6.01 2.24 13.72
N GLY A 181 6.14 2.00 15.04
CA GLY A 181 6.44 0.67 15.57
C GLY A 181 5.37 -0.36 15.23
N TRP A 182 4.09 -0.03 15.43
CA TRP A 182 2.97 -0.90 15.08
C TRP A 182 2.79 -1.07 13.57
N ASP A 183 3.03 -0.02 12.79
CA ASP A 183 2.96 -0.06 11.33
C ASP A 183 4.01 -1.00 10.78
N LEU A 184 5.25 -0.96 11.28
CA LEU A 184 6.29 -1.92 10.91
C LEU A 184 5.92 -3.36 11.30
N MET A 185 5.23 -3.57 12.42
CA MET A 185 4.74 -4.90 12.81
C MET A 185 3.62 -5.39 11.87
N ALA A 186 2.71 -4.50 11.47
CA ALA A 186 1.67 -4.79 10.48
C ALA A 186 2.29 -5.10 9.10
N ASN A 187 3.27 -4.30 8.68
CA ASN A 187 4.04 -4.50 7.45
C ASN A 187 4.66 -5.91 7.45
N LEU A 188 5.27 -6.31 8.57
CA LEU A 188 5.89 -7.63 8.74
C LEU A 188 4.86 -8.75 8.62
N ALA A 189 3.72 -8.64 9.30
CA ALA A 189 2.65 -9.63 9.23
C ALA A 189 2.17 -9.83 7.78
N GLY A 190 1.94 -8.72 7.08
CA GLY A 190 1.58 -8.70 5.66
C GLY A 190 2.61 -9.36 4.75
N CYS A 191 3.88 -8.99 4.91
CA CYS A 191 4.98 -9.52 4.11
C CYS A 191 5.15 -11.03 4.32
N LEU A 192 5.13 -11.49 5.57
CA LEU A 192 5.23 -12.92 5.90
C LEU A 192 4.07 -13.72 5.32
N PHE A 193 2.84 -13.21 5.46
CA PHE A 193 1.65 -13.87 4.90
C PHE A 193 1.74 -14.00 3.37
N ALA A 194 2.11 -12.92 2.68
CA ALA A 194 2.32 -12.96 1.23
C ALA A 194 3.43 -13.94 0.84
N GLY A 195 4.56 -13.95 1.58
CA GLY A 195 5.66 -14.88 1.36
C GLY A 195 5.22 -16.34 1.47
N ILE A 196 4.44 -16.68 2.50
CA ILE A 196 3.87 -18.02 2.70
C ILE A 196 2.96 -18.39 1.52
N LEU A 197 2.06 -17.49 1.12
CA LEU A 197 1.17 -17.74 -0.02
C LEU A 197 1.93 -17.97 -1.34
N ILE A 198 3.04 -17.26 -1.55
CA ILE A 198 3.89 -17.45 -2.73
C ILE A 198 4.57 -18.82 -2.70
N LEU A 199 5.08 -19.26 -1.53
CA LEU A 199 5.67 -20.60 -1.36
C LEU A 199 4.68 -21.70 -1.74
N PHE A 200 3.42 -21.58 -1.35
CA PHE A 200 2.40 -22.59 -1.64
C PHE A 200 1.84 -22.56 -3.08
N ARG A 201 1.95 -21.42 -3.78
CA ARG A 201 1.39 -21.24 -5.14
C ARG A 201 2.38 -21.46 -6.28
N GLY A 202 3.68 -21.58 -5.99
CA GLY A 202 4.72 -21.63 -7.04
C GLY A 202 5.20 -23.02 -7.40
#